data_AF-A0A376VED8-F1
#
_entry.id   AF-A0A376VED8-F1
#
_cell.length_a   1.000
_cell.length_b   1.000
_cell.length_c   1.000
_cell.angle_alpha   90.00
_cell.angle_beta   90.00
_cell.angle_gamma   90.00
#
_symmetry.space_group_name_H-M   'P 1'
#
loop_
_entity.id
_entity.type
_entity.pdbx_description
1 polymer ?
#
loop_
_entity_poly.entity_id
_entity_poly.type
_entity_poly.pdbx_seq_one_letter_code
_entity_poly.pdbx_strand_id
1 'polypeptide(L)'
;MILLDNILRYCLDDIFKGFFDYDALNAYSMKMTRDAEYDLVHEMEASLMELMSSSLKQRLTAEPVRFVYQRDMPNALVEVLREKLTISRYDSIVPGGRYHNFKDFINFPNVGKANLVNKPLPRLRHIWFDKSPVPQWF
;
A
#
# COMPACT_ATOMS: atom_id res chain seq x y z
N MET A 1 -17.45 13.65 9.77
CA MET A 1 -16.96 12.65 8.78
C MET A 1 -16.41 11.46 9.53
N ILE A 2 -16.58 10.27 8.97
CA ILE A 2 -16.07 9.03 9.55
C ILE A 2 -15.24 8.32 8.46
N LEU A 3 -14.11 7.72 8.85
CA LEU A 3 -13.31 6.89 7.97
C LEU A 3 -14.06 5.60 7.68
N LEU A 4 -13.91 5.06 6.47
CA LEU A 4 -14.55 3.80 6.06
C LEU A 4 -14.16 2.66 7.01
N ASP A 5 -12.91 2.60 7.43
CA ASP A 5 -12.41 1.63 8.41
C ASP A 5 -13.21 1.66 9.73
N ASN A 6 -13.69 2.83 10.15
CA ASN A 6 -14.49 2.95 11.38
C ASN A 6 -15.95 2.55 11.15
N ILE A 7 -16.49 2.72 9.94
CA ILE A 7 -17.81 2.20 9.58
C ILE A 7 -17.78 0.66 9.65
N LEU A 8 -16.77 0.04 9.03
CA LEU A 8 -16.61 -1.42 9.08
C LEU A 8 -16.49 -1.93 10.51
N ARG A 9 -15.73 -1.23 11.36
CA ARG A 9 -15.59 -1.58 12.79
C ARG A 9 -16.91 -1.46 13.56
N TYR A 10 -17.73 -0.47 13.25
CA TYR A 10 -19.04 -0.31 13.88
C TYR A 10 -20.03 -1.39 13.42
N CYS A 11 -19.98 -1.75 12.15
CA CYS A 11 -20.87 -2.75 11.54
C CYS A 11 -20.33 -4.19 11.62
N LEU A 12 -19.34 -4.49 12.47
CA LEU A 12 -18.82 -5.86 12.62
C LEU A 12 -19.92 -6.84 13.04
N ASP A 13 -20.75 -6.44 13.99
CA ASP A 13 -21.86 -7.26 14.48
C ASP A 13 -22.82 -7.61 13.32
N ASP A 14 -23.21 -6.60 12.54
CA ASP A 14 -24.09 -6.78 11.38
C ASP A 14 -23.50 -7.71 10.30
N ILE A 15 -22.18 -7.72 10.13
CA ILE A 15 -21.50 -8.57 9.14
C ILE A 15 -21.48 -10.04 9.60
N PHE A 16 -21.22 -10.30 10.88
CA PHE A 16 -20.94 -11.66 11.37
C PHE A 16 -22.11 -12.35 12.08
N LYS A 17 -23.10 -11.59 12.59
CA LYS A 17 -24.25 -12.15 13.35
C LYS A 17 -25.09 -13.16 12.56
N GLY A 18 -25.04 -13.13 11.23
CA GLY A 18 -25.82 -14.04 10.38
C GLY A 18 -25.24 -15.46 10.28
N PHE A 19 -23.97 -15.65 10.62
CA PHE A 19 -23.23 -16.89 10.35
C PHE A 19 -22.42 -17.41 11.54
N PHE A 20 -22.20 -16.60 12.56
CA PHE A 20 -21.33 -16.93 13.69
C PHE A 20 -21.98 -16.53 15.01
N ASP A 21 -21.88 -17.40 16.00
CA ASP A 21 -22.15 -17.10 17.41
C ASP A 21 -20.86 -16.64 18.09
N TYR A 22 -20.91 -15.52 18.80
CA TYR A 22 -19.75 -14.92 19.47
C TYR A 22 -20.19 -14.07 20.68
N ASP A 23 -19.31 -13.94 21.67
CA ASP A 23 -19.53 -13.05 22.81
C ASP A 23 -19.02 -11.63 22.55
N ALA A 24 -17.92 -11.49 21.78
CA ALA A 24 -17.31 -10.22 21.44
C ALA A 24 -16.54 -10.29 20.11
N LEU A 25 -16.63 -9.22 19.32
CA LEU A 25 -15.85 -9.04 18.08
C LEU A 25 -14.84 -7.90 18.25
N ASN A 26 -13.58 -8.19 17.94
CA ASN A 26 -12.51 -7.21 17.94
C ASN A 26 -11.87 -7.14 16.55
N ALA A 27 -11.70 -5.94 16.01
CA ALA A 27 -11.02 -5.73 14.73
C ALA A 27 -9.72 -4.95 14.90
N TYR A 28 -8.71 -5.39 14.17
CA TYR A 28 -7.38 -4.81 14.14
C TYR A 28 -6.97 -4.56 12.70
N SER A 29 -6.43 -3.37 12.42
CA SER A 29 -5.94 -3.05 11.08
C SER A 29 -4.58 -3.71 10.84
N MET A 30 -4.36 -4.14 9.60
CA MET A 30 -3.06 -4.60 9.14
C MET A 30 -2.81 -4.14 7.69
N LYS A 31 -1.54 -4.00 7.33
CA LYS A 31 -1.10 -3.65 5.98
C LYS A 31 0.16 -4.45 5.65
N MET A 32 0.12 -5.14 4.53
CA MET A 32 1.28 -5.82 3.95
C MET A 32 1.79 -4.96 2.79
N THR A 33 3.10 -4.82 2.68
CA THR A 33 3.78 -4.23 1.52
C THR A 33 4.80 -5.24 1.04
N ARG A 34 4.75 -5.57 -0.25
CA ARG A 34 5.77 -6.34 -0.94
C ARG A 34 6.60 -5.33 -1.73
N ASP A 35 7.92 -5.49 -1.75
CA ASP A 35 8.74 -4.67 -2.64
C ASP A 35 8.33 -4.90 -4.11
N ALA A 36 8.50 -3.86 -4.90
CA ALA A 36 8.20 -3.87 -6.32
C ALA A 36 9.50 -4.17 -7.06
N GLU A 37 9.61 -5.41 -7.52
CA GLU A 37 10.55 -5.99 -8.48
C GLU A 37 11.85 -5.22 -8.76
N TYR A 38 12.93 -5.87 -8.34
CA TYR A 38 14.35 -5.64 -8.64
C TYR A 38 14.74 -5.71 -10.14
N ASP A 39 13.97 -5.12 -11.05
CA ASP A 39 14.27 -5.20 -12.50
C ASP A 39 15.47 -4.30 -12.90
N LEU A 40 15.70 -3.22 -12.15
CA LEU A 40 16.75 -2.22 -12.44
C LEU A 40 18.19 -2.71 -12.19
N VAL A 41 18.40 -3.73 -11.35
CA VAL A 41 19.75 -4.20 -11.02
C VAL A 41 20.26 -5.22 -12.03
N HIS A 42 19.35 -5.89 -12.74
CA HIS A 42 19.73 -6.94 -13.69
C HIS A 42 20.45 -6.39 -14.93
N GLU A 43 20.28 -5.10 -15.25
CA GLU A 43 20.96 -4.44 -16.38
C GLU A 43 22.46 -4.17 -16.14
N MET A 44 22.94 -4.14 -14.88
CA MET A 44 24.34 -3.82 -14.56
C MET A 44 25.24 -5.02 -14.24
N GLU A 45 24.68 -6.21 -13.94
CA GLU A 45 25.44 -7.31 -13.31
C GLU A 45 25.71 -8.54 -14.20
N ALA A 46 25.56 -8.42 -15.52
CA ALA A 46 25.69 -9.55 -16.45
C ALA A 46 27.02 -10.34 -16.31
N SER A 47 28.15 -9.71 -15.99
CA SER A 47 29.45 -10.40 -15.81
C SER A 47 29.70 -10.93 -14.40
N LEU A 48 29.03 -10.38 -13.38
CA LEU A 48 29.22 -10.77 -11.97
C LEU A 48 28.33 -11.97 -11.61
N MET A 49 27.15 -12.06 -12.24
CA MET A 49 26.14 -13.08 -11.97
C MET A 49 26.56 -14.49 -12.43
N GLU A 50 27.42 -14.60 -13.44
CA GLU A 50 28.02 -15.89 -13.86
C GLU A 50 28.93 -16.48 -12.76
N LEU A 51 29.66 -15.63 -12.02
CA LEU A 51 30.62 -16.04 -10.97
C LEU A 51 29.98 -16.35 -9.61
N MET A 52 28.74 -15.91 -9.35
CA MET A 52 28.06 -16.04 -8.04
C MET A 52 26.99 -17.15 -7.98
N SER A 53 27.04 -18.09 -8.93
CA SER A 53 25.97 -19.05 -9.21
C SER A 53 25.96 -20.26 -8.24
N SER A 54 25.16 -20.17 -7.17
CA SER A 54 24.31 -21.28 -6.66
C SER A 54 23.65 -20.97 -5.31
N SER A 55 24.34 -20.29 -4.39
CA SER A 55 23.85 -20.03 -3.03
C SER A 55 23.30 -18.60 -2.83
N LEU A 56 23.76 -17.62 -3.62
CA LEU A 56 23.34 -16.23 -3.52
C LEU A 56 21.99 -15.97 -4.23
N LYS A 57 21.71 -16.75 -5.29
CA LYS A 57 20.51 -16.59 -6.14
C LYS A 57 19.21 -16.79 -5.36
N GLN A 58 19.18 -17.71 -4.39
CA GLN A 58 17.99 -17.99 -3.57
C GLN A 58 17.78 -16.96 -2.46
N ARG A 59 18.82 -16.18 -2.11
CA ARG A 59 18.76 -15.10 -1.12
C ARG A 59 18.47 -13.73 -1.76
N LEU A 60 18.76 -13.57 -3.05
CA LEU A 60 18.45 -12.38 -3.85
C LEU A 60 17.00 -12.35 -4.35
N THR A 61 16.31 -13.48 -4.46
CA THR A 61 14.96 -13.57 -5.06
C THR A 61 13.80 -13.49 -4.06
N ALA A 62 14.04 -13.63 -2.76
CA ALA A 62 13.00 -13.51 -1.74
C ALA A 62 12.98 -12.07 -1.22
N GLU A 63 12.28 -11.19 -1.92
CA GLU A 63 12.10 -9.81 -1.48
C GLU A 63 11.36 -9.73 -0.14
N PRO A 64 11.84 -8.90 0.79
CA PRO A 64 11.28 -8.84 2.12
C PRO A 64 9.86 -8.27 2.11
N VAL A 65 8.97 -8.94 2.82
CA VAL A 65 7.63 -8.44 3.11
C VAL A 65 7.69 -7.51 4.31
N ARG A 66 7.17 -6.30 4.16
CA ARG A 66 6.89 -5.43 5.30
C ARG A 66 5.46 -5.63 5.76
N PHE A 67 5.32 -6.15 6.97
CA PHE A 67 4.02 -6.36 7.61
C PHE A 67 3.83 -5.36 8.75
N VAL A 68 2.84 -4.48 8.62
CA VAL A 68 2.48 -3.48 9.64
C VAL A 68 1.12 -3.83 10.21
N TYR A 69 1.00 -3.86 11.54
CA TYR A 69 -0.24 -4.22 12.22
C TYR A 69 -0.54 -3.26 13.38
N GLN A 70 -1.81 -3.18 13.81
CA GLN A 70 -2.20 -2.34 14.94
C GLN A 70 -1.57 -2.83 16.25
N ARG A 71 -0.99 -1.91 17.04
CA ARG A 71 -0.33 -2.21 18.33
C ARG A 71 -1.14 -3.04 19.33
N ASP A 72 -2.45 -2.86 19.35
CA ASP A 72 -3.34 -3.53 20.31
C ASP A 72 -3.70 -4.97 19.89
N MET A 73 -3.19 -5.43 18.74
CA MET A 73 -3.47 -6.77 18.23
C MET A 73 -2.87 -7.84 19.17
N PRO A 74 -3.66 -8.84 19.61
CA PRO A 74 -3.15 -9.93 20.43
C PRO A 74 -2.03 -10.70 19.72
N ASN A 75 -0.96 -11.03 20.45
CA ASN A 75 0.18 -11.77 19.90
C ASN A 75 -0.22 -13.09 19.23
N ALA A 76 -1.27 -13.78 19.74
CA ALA A 76 -1.79 -14.98 19.11
C ALA A 76 -2.25 -14.74 17.65
N LEU A 77 -2.91 -13.61 17.39
CA LEU A 77 -3.36 -13.25 16.04
C LEU A 77 -2.17 -12.84 15.16
N VAL A 78 -1.17 -12.16 15.73
CA VAL A 78 0.07 -11.81 15.03
C VAL A 78 0.82 -13.07 14.58
N GLU A 79 0.96 -14.08 15.44
CA GLU A 79 1.63 -15.35 15.07
C GLU A 79 0.83 -16.11 14.00
N VAL A 80 -0.51 -16.13 14.08
CA VAL A 80 -1.35 -16.72 13.01
C VAL A 80 -1.08 -16.02 11.67
N LEU A 81 -1.03 -14.68 11.67
CA LEU A 81 -0.74 -13.92 10.44
C LEU A 81 0.68 -14.17 9.95
N ARG A 82 1.65 -14.29 10.85
CA ARG A 82 3.04 -14.59 10.54
C ARG A 82 3.19 -15.94 9.83
N GLU A 83 2.53 -16.97 10.34
CA GLU A 83 2.52 -18.30 9.73
C GLU A 83 1.80 -18.30 8.38
N LYS A 84 0.63 -17.64 8.30
CA LYS A 84 -0.19 -17.61 7.07
C LYS A 84 0.43 -16.78 5.94
N LEU A 85 1.15 -15.72 6.28
CA LEU A 85 1.82 -14.86 5.31
C LEU A 85 3.26 -15.33 5.02
N THR A 86 3.68 -16.46 5.59
CA THR A 86 5.03 -17.05 5.41
C THR A 86 6.14 -16.04 5.69
N ILE A 87 5.95 -15.25 6.76
CA ILE A 87 6.88 -14.17 7.13
C ILE A 87 8.16 -14.81 7.69
N SER A 88 9.20 -14.77 6.88
CA SER A 88 10.53 -15.28 7.15
C SER A 88 11.29 -14.41 8.16
N ARG A 89 12.48 -14.85 8.60
CA ARG A 89 13.35 -14.05 9.48
C ARG A 89 13.86 -12.76 8.86
N TYR A 90 13.79 -12.64 7.53
CA TYR A 90 14.26 -11.47 6.79
C TYR A 90 13.16 -10.41 6.63
N ASP A 91 11.92 -10.79 6.91
CA ASP A 91 10.76 -9.93 6.77
C ASP A 91 10.57 -9.03 8.00
N SER A 92 10.11 -7.82 7.77
CA SER A 92 9.98 -6.80 8.81
C SER A 92 8.56 -6.74 9.34
N ILE A 93 8.37 -7.20 10.58
CA ILE A 93 7.10 -7.10 11.31
C ILE A 93 7.16 -5.84 12.20
N VAL A 94 6.29 -4.86 11.93
CA VAL A 94 6.32 -3.56 12.60
C VAL A 94 4.97 -3.24 13.24
N PRO A 95 4.90 -3.02 14.56
CA PRO A 95 3.70 -2.52 15.21
C PRO A 95 3.47 -1.03 14.85
N GLY A 96 2.35 -0.75 14.20
CA GLY A 96 1.94 0.57 13.71
C GLY A 96 0.67 1.11 14.37
N GLY A 97 0.33 2.35 13.99
CA GLY A 97 -0.93 2.98 14.39
C GLY A 97 -2.15 2.36 13.70
N ARG A 98 -3.35 2.76 14.13
CA ARG A 98 -4.64 2.22 13.66
C ARG A 98 -4.97 2.50 12.18
N TYR A 99 -4.34 3.51 11.57
CA TYR A 99 -4.55 3.86 10.17
C TYR A 99 -3.22 3.78 9.43
N HIS A 100 -3.17 3.03 8.34
CA HIS A 100 -1.92 2.77 7.60
C HIS A 100 -1.85 3.47 6.24
N ASN A 101 -2.98 3.93 5.69
CA ASN A 101 -3.07 4.44 4.32
C ASN A 101 -3.29 5.96 4.25
N PHE A 102 -2.37 6.72 4.86
CA PHE A 102 -2.44 8.19 4.86
C PHE A 102 -2.37 8.83 3.46
N LYS A 103 -1.95 8.08 2.43
CA LYS A 103 -2.01 8.56 1.04
C LYS A 103 -3.43 8.90 0.59
N ASP A 104 -4.45 8.31 1.20
CA ASP A 104 -5.85 8.57 0.85
C ASP A 104 -6.28 10.00 1.24
N PHE A 105 -5.51 10.66 2.12
CA PHE A 105 -5.72 12.08 2.44
C PHE A 105 -5.33 13.02 1.29
N ILE A 106 -4.61 12.56 0.27
CA ILE A 106 -4.34 13.37 -0.92
C ILE A 106 -5.65 13.75 -1.62
N ASN A 107 -6.62 12.83 -1.63
CA ASN A 107 -7.95 13.03 -2.20
C ASN A 107 -8.98 13.44 -1.13
N PHE A 108 -8.53 13.98 0.01
CA PHE A 108 -9.45 14.34 1.08
C PHE A 108 -10.39 15.46 0.60
N PRO A 109 -11.71 15.27 0.70
CA PRO A 109 -12.67 16.25 0.22
C PRO A 109 -12.63 17.53 1.06
N ASN A 110 -12.71 18.69 0.40
CA ASN A 110 -12.86 19.96 1.10
C ASN A 110 -14.31 20.14 1.56
N VAL A 111 -14.55 20.04 2.87
CA VAL A 111 -15.88 20.24 3.50
C VAL A 111 -16.15 21.72 3.81
N GLY A 112 -15.13 22.58 3.76
CA GLY A 112 -15.22 23.98 4.17
C GLY A 112 -15.24 24.97 3.00
N LYS A 113 -14.70 26.17 3.25
CA LYS A 113 -14.65 27.24 2.25
C LYS A 113 -13.55 26.98 1.22
N ALA A 114 -13.67 27.61 0.04
CA ALA A 114 -12.68 27.53 -1.04
C ALA A 114 -11.27 28.02 -0.63
N ASN A 115 -11.15 28.79 0.47
CA ASN A 115 -9.87 29.24 1.02
C ASN A 115 -8.99 28.12 1.59
N LEU A 116 -9.56 26.92 1.79
CA LEU A 116 -8.84 25.75 2.29
C LEU A 116 -8.17 24.95 1.16
N VAL A 117 -8.43 25.31 -0.09
CA VAL A 117 -7.89 24.64 -1.29
C VAL A 117 -7.16 25.66 -2.15
N ASN A 118 -6.02 25.24 -2.70
CA ASN A 118 -5.29 26.07 -3.64
C ASN A 118 -6.13 26.35 -4.89
N LYS A 119 -6.14 27.61 -5.33
CA LYS A 119 -6.86 28.00 -6.55
C LYS A 119 -6.21 27.31 -7.75
N PRO A 120 -7.00 26.69 -8.65
CA PRO A 120 -6.43 26.03 -9.81
C PRO A 120 -5.76 27.07 -10.72
N LEU A 121 -4.51 26.84 -11.08
CA LEU A 121 -3.82 27.63 -12.08
C LEU A 121 -4.24 27.12 -13.48
N PRO A 122 -4.76 28.00 -14.36
CA PRO A 122 -5.18 27.58 -15.69
C PRO A 122 -3.97 27.06 -16.47
N ARG A 123 -4.11 25.89 -17.09
CA ARG A 123 -3.08 25.30 -17.95
C ARG A 123 -2.94 26.18 -19.19
N LEU A 124 -1.78 26.81 -19.37
CA LEU A 124 -1.51 27.63 -20.54
C LEU A 124 -1.23 26.74 -21.75
N ARG A 125 -1.83 27.10 -22.89
CA ARG A 125 -1.51 26.50 -24.19
C ARG A 125 -0.26 27.18 -24.74
N HIS A 126 0.60 26.38 -25.38
CA HIS A 126 1.75 26.94 -26.07
C HIS A 126 1.29 27.60 -27.37
N ILE A 127 1.29 28.94 -27.39
CA ILE A 127 0.69 29.79 -28.43
C ILE A 127 1.16 29.41 -29.85
N TRP A 128 2.39 28.91 -30.00
CA TRP A 128 2.94 28.49 -31.30
C TRP A 128 2.18 27.30 -31.91
N PHE A 129 1.79 26.32 -31.09
CA PHE A 129 1.10 25.11 -31.58
C PHE A 129 -0.36 25.37 -31.97
N ASP A 130 -0.96 26.45 -31.46
CA ASP A 130 -2.30 26.88 -31.88
C ASP A 130 -2.29 27.64 -33.22
N LYS A 131 -1.12 28.10 -33.67
CA LYS A 131 -0.94 28.85 -34.94
C LYS A 131 -0.40 28.02 -36.09
N SER A 132 0.15 26.84 -35.83
CA SER A 132 0.57 25.93 -36.91
C SER A 132 -0.64 25.15 -37.42
N PRO A 133 -1.04 25.28 -38.70
CA PRO A 133 -1.95 24.31 -39.29
C PRO A 133 -1.27 22.95 -39.24
N VAL A 134 -1.99 21.96 -38.73
CA VAL A 134 -1.57 20.55 -38.78
C VAL A 134 -1.16 20.25 -40.23
N PRO A 135 0.06 19.79 -40.53
CA PRO A 135 0.40 19.40 -41.88
C PRO A 135 -0.55 18.28 -42.32
N GLN A 136 -1.41 18.54 -43.30
CA GLN A 136 -2.28 17.54 -43.95
C GLN A 136 -1.47 16.63 -44.87
N TRP A 137 -0.47 15.92 -44.33
CA TRP A 137 0.21 14.85 -45.03
C TRP A 137 -0.18 13.50 -44.42
N PHE A 138 -1.45 13.16 -44.64
CA PHE A 138 -1.94 11.82 -44.99
C PHE A 138 -3.04 11.99 -46.03
#